data_AF-A0A6V7I167-F1
#
_entry.id   AF-A0A6V7I167-F1
#
_cell.length_a   1.000
_cell.length_b   1.000
_cell.length_c   1.000
_cell.angle_alpha   90.00
_cell.angle_beta   90.00
_cell.angle_gamma   90.00
#
_symmetry.space_group_name_H-M   'P 1'
#
loop_
_entity.id
_entity.type
_entity.pdbx_description
1 polymer ?
#
loop_
_entity_poly.entity_id
_entity_poly.type
_entity_poly.pdbx_seq_one_letter_code
_entity_poly.pdbx_strand_id
1 'polypeptide(L)'
;LFVCPKCRHSGSWDVLSRVISPKKSSKIDLEALKQSLPIEDDFTDKWKSLIKTCVNVSELPEDHYNDLLKRFALPNVAQSQMSQLNCYYQEATSSFFFPLTSTDNRVVGYRCLSINQILQEYTIPSLGANGLLIYKEKKSKGDGTAVLVPTIEDLLALIAEKSANNVICLAYGLQNLPLQILPILEPYKKLILWFDNDTSSWDSARHYAKKLNEKRCFFVRPTNHQPRPKVAAVRGYNLKNILQEAQPIWHKSITTFNSLREDIMSDLQNIDKVQGVKWTRFPSLNKILK
;
A
#
# COMPACT_ATOMS: atom_id res chain seq x y z
N LEU A 1 7.31 17.89 1.33
CA LEU A 1 8.57 17.91 2.11
C LEU A 1 9.60 17.09 1.33
N PHE A 2 10.85 17.51 1.31
CA PHE A 2 11.96 16.70 0.81
C PHE A 2 12.67 16.04 2.01
N VAL A 3 13.38 14.94 1.76
CA VAL A 3 14.23 14.27 2.75
C VAL A 3 15.55 13.92 2.06
N CYS A 4 16.67 14.25 2.68
CA CYS A 4 17.98 13.83 2.19
C CYS A 4 18.32 12.40 2.69
N PRO A 5 18.53 11.42 1.80
CA PRO A 5 18.80 10.03 2.22
C PRO A 5 20.12 9.87 3.00
N LYS A 6 21.11 10.72 2.69
CA LYS A 6 22.44 10.66 3.32
C LYS A 6 22.46 11.21 4.75
N CYS A 7 21.82 12.37 4.98
CA CYS A 7 21.87 13.08 6.26
C CYS A 7 20.53 13.17 7.00
N ARG A 8 19.44 12.60 6.45
CA ARG A 8 18.08 12.59 7.02
C ARG A 8 17.45 13.95 7.31
N HIS A 9 18.06 15.04 6.85
CA HIS A 9 17.44 16.35 7.00
C HIS A 9 16.22 16.42 6.09
N SER A 10 15.11 16.89 6.66
CA SER A 10 13.84 17.05 5.98
C SER A 10 13.42 18.52 5.99
N GLY A 11 12.63 18.94 5.01
CA GLY A 11 12.21 20.34 4.91
C GLY A 11 11.15 20.58 3.84
N SER A 12 10.60 21.79 3.79
CA SER A 12 9.65 22.16 2.73
C SER A 12 10.36 22.33 1.39
N TRP A 13 9.65 22.05 0.30
CA TRP A 13 10.18 22.29 -1.05
C TRP A 13 10.49 23.77 -1.28
N ASP A 14 9.86 24.69 -0.55
CA ASP A 14 10.16 26.12 -0.58
C ASP A 14 11.53 26.47 0.02
N VAL A 15 11.98 25.71 1.01
CA VAL A 15 13.34 25.88 1.56
C VAL A 15 14.36 25.41 0.51
N LEU A 16 14.11 24.26 -0.12
CA LEU A 16 14.99 23.75 -1.16
C LEU A 16 14.99 24.64 -2.42
N SER A 17 13.83 25.14 -2.83
CA SER A 17 13.71 26.00 -4.02
C SER A 17 14.42 27.34 -3.83
N ARG A 18 14.48 27.88 -2.61
CA ARG A 18 15.26 29.07 -2.27
C ARG A 18 16.78 28.86 -2.42
N VAL A 19 17.26 27.64 -2.18
CA VAL A 19 18.67 27.28 -2.37
C VAL A 19 18.99 27.01 -3.85
N ILE A 20 18.08 26.35 -4.57
CA ILE A 20 18.29 25.95 -5.97
C ILE A 20 18.01 27.08 -6.96
N SER A 21 17.07 27.99 -6.65
CA SER A 21 16.71 29.10 -7.54
C SER A 21 17.56 30.33 -7.20
N PRO A 22 18.54 30.71 -8.04
CA PRO A 22 19.36 31.88 -7.76
C PRO A 22 18.55 33.14 -8.06
N LYS A 23 17.76 33.62 -7.09
CA LYS A 23 17.43 35.05 -7.07
C LYS A 23 18.69 35.78 -6.61
N LYS A 24 19.25 36.59 -7.52
CA LYS A 24 20.40 37.47 -7.27
C LYS A 24 20.21 38.20 -5.92
N SER A 25 21.06 37.89 -4.93
CA SER A 25 21.70 38.87 -3.99
C SER A 25 21.91 38.43 -2.53
N SER A 26 21.77 37.16 -2.13
CA SER A 26 22.24 36.75 -0.79
C SER A 26 23.05 35.46 -0.86
N LYS A 27 24.29 35.49 -0.32
CA LYS A 27 25.04 34.28 0.02
C LYS A 27 24.21 33.55 1.07
N ILE A 28 23.49 32.52 0.66
CA ILE A 28 22.76 31.65 1.59
C ILE A 28 23.82 30.80 2.30
N ASP A 29 23.89 30.91 3.63
CA ASP A 29 24.71 30.04 4.47
C ASP A 29 24.08 28.65 4.51
N LEU A 30 24.68 27.73 3.76
CA LEU A 30 24.23 26.34 3.64
C LEU A 30 24.39 25.56 4.95
N GLU A 31 25.36 25.91 5.79
CA GLU A 31 25.62 25.21 7.06
C GLU A 31 24.60 25.61 8.11
N ALA A 32 24.32 26.92 8.25
CA ALA A 32 23.26 27.41 9.12
C ALA A 32 21.89 26.86 8.69
N LEU A 33 21.61 26.81 7.37
CA LEU A 33 20.37 26.26 6.85
C LEU A 33 20.26 24.76 7.15
N LYS A 34 21.33 23.99 6.96
CA LYS A 34 21.38 22.57 7.30
C LYS A 34 21.10 22.35 8.78
N GLN A 35 21.71 23.11 9.67
CA GLN A 35 21.49 22.99 11.13
C GLN A 35 20.05 23.33 11.56
N SER A 36 19.36 24.19 10.80
CA SER A 36 17.96 24.54 11.07
C SER A 36 16.94 23.49 10.60
N LEU A 37 17.35 22.56 9.72
CA LEU A 37 16.43 21.56 9.16
C LEU A 37 16.24 20.40 10.15
N PRO A 38 14.99 19.96 10.39
CA PRO A 38 14.72 18.82 11.25
C PRO A 38 15.33 17.54 10.65
N ILE A 39 15.96 16.74 11.51
CA ILE A 39 16.48 15.42 11.16
C ILE A 39 15.37 14.41 11.44
N GLU A 40 15.02 13.59 10.44
CA GLU A 40 14.06 12.50 10.65
C GLU A 40 14.59 11.51 11.69
N ASP A 41 13.69 11.05 12.57
CA ASP A 41 13.95 10.03 13.57
C ASP A 41 14.57 8.78 12.94
N ASP A 42 15.64 8.27 13.55
CA ASP A 42 16.16 6.95 13.19
C ASP A 42 15.26 5.86 13.77
N PHE A 43 14.42 5.26 12.94
CA PHE A 43 13.57 4.17 13.37
C PHE A 43 14.34 2.87 13.63
N THR A 44 15.61 2.79 13.20
CA THR A 44 16.42 1.56 13.31
C THR A 44 16.57 1.09 14.76
N ASP A 45 16.78 1.99 15.71
CA ASP A 45 16.98 1.62 17.11
C ASP A 45 15.66 1.20 17.78
N LYS A 46 14.56 1.87 17.45
CA LYS A 46 13.20 1.49 17.88
C LYS A 46 12.81 0.11 17.32
N TRP A 47 13.19 -0.19 16.09
CA TRP A 47 12.99 -1.52 15.50
C TRP A 47 13.86 -2.57 16.21
N LYS A 48 15.15 -2.28 16.43
CA LYS A 48 16.07 -3.20 17.13
C LYS A 48 15.62 -3.51 18.54
N SER A 49 15.06 -2.55 19.28
CA SER A 49 14.53 -2.81 20.63
C SER A 49 13.29 -3.69 20.59
N LEU A 50 12.38 -3.48 19.63
CA LEU A 50 11.19 -4.29 19.44
C LEU A 50 11.52 -5.75 19.12
N ILE A 51 12.42 -5.99 18.17
CA ILE A 51 12.73 -7.36 17.74
C ILE A 51 13.45 -8.18 18.82
N LYS A 52 14.06 -7.55 19.83
CA LYS A 52 14.69 -8.28 20.97
C LYS A 52 13.68 -9.13 21.75
N THR A 53 12.42 -8.71 21.79
CA THR A 53 11.33 -9.43 22.46
C THR A 53 10.51 -10.30 21.51
N CYS A 54 10.92 -10.37 20.24
CA CYS A 54 10.22 -11.11 19.20
C CYS A 54 11.07 -12.29 18.73
N VAL A 55 10.40 -13.28 18.11
CA VAL A 55 11.05 -14.41 17.44
C VAL A 55 10.91 -14.20 15.93
N ASN A 56 11.97 -14.44 15.16
CA ASN A 56 11.85 -14.38 13.71
C ASN A 56 10.96 -15.53 13.23
N VAL A 57 10.07 -15.28 12.27
CA VAL A 57 9.21 -16.33 11.73
C VAL A 57 10.01 -17.53 11.18
N SER A 58 11.23 -17.33 10.65
CA SER A 58 12.07 -18.45 10.18
C SER A 58 12.56 -19.39 11.28
N GLU A 59 12.55 -18.96 12.53
CA GLU A 59 13.06 -19.71 13.69
C GLU A 59 11.93 -20.47 14.41
N LEU A 60 10.68 -20.21 14.06
CA LEU A 60 9.54 -20.91 14.64
C LEU A 60 9.46 -22.36 14.13
N PRO A 61 9.10 -23.33 14.99
CA PRO A 61 8.74 -24.67 14.56
C PRO A 61 7.59 -24.63 13.55
N GLU A 62 7.62 -25.47 12.51
CA GLU A 62 6.61 -25.47 11.44
C GLU A 62 5.18 -25.67 11.97
N ASP A 63 4.99 -26.56 12.95
CA ASP A 63 3.69 -26.80 13.58
C ASP A 63 3.15 -25.53 14.27
N HIS A 64 4.02 -24.85 15.03
CA HIS A 64 3.65 -23.61 15.71
C HIS A 64 3.33 -22.51 14.69
N TYR A 65 4.11 -22.40 13.62
CA TYR A 65 3.84 -21.45 12.54
C TYR A 65 2.48 -21.69 11.87
N ASN A 66 2.15 -22.95 11.56
CA ASN A 66 0.87 -23.31 10.96
C ASN A 66 -0.32 -23.01 11.89
N ASP A 67 -0.15 -23.22 13.20
CA ASP A 67 -1.17 -22.89 14.19
C ASP A 67 -1.36 -21.37 14.35
N LEU A 68 -0.28 -20.58 14.25
CA LEU A 68 -0.38 -19.13 14.18
C LEU A 68 -1.13 -18.67 12.94
N LEU A 69 -0.86 -19.22 11.75
CA LEU A 69 -1.62 -18.86 10.54
C LEU A 69 -3.12 -19.12 10.72
N LYS A 70 -3.50 -20.25 11.31
CA LYS A 70 -4.91 -20.57 11.61
C LYS A 70 -5.51 -19.59 12.63
N ARG A 71 -4.78 -19.29 13.71
CA ARG A 71 -5.21 -18.35 14.77
C ARG A 71 -5.50 -16.96 14.22
N PHE A 72 -4.67 -16.49 13.29
CA PHE A 72 -4.84 -15.20 12.61
C PHE A 72 -5.78 -15.25 11.40
N ALA A 73 -6.35 -16.43 11.09
CA ALA A 73 -7.16 -16.65 9.89
C ALA A 73 -6.46 -16.16 8.60
N LEU A 74 -5.13 -16.34 8.55
CA LEU A 74 -4.29 -15.96 7.42
C LEU A 74 -4.29 -17.05 6.35
N PRO A 75 -4.09 -16.70 5.07
CA PRO A 75 -3.94 -17.68 4.01
C PRO A 75 -2.70 -18.55 4.25
N ASN A 76 -2.70 -19.76 3.69
CA ASN A 76 -1.62 -20.72 3.86
C ASN A 76 -0.36 -20.31 3.05
N VAL A 77 0.42 -19.39 3.62
CA VAL A 77 1.68 -18.90 3.06
C VAL A 77 2.83 -19.73 3.59
N ALA A 78 3.70 -20.22 2.71
CA ALA A 78 4.86 -21.00 3.14
C ALA A 78 5.78 -20.16 4.04
N GLN A 79 6.33 -20.77 5.09
CA GLN A 79 7.20 -20.09 6.06
C GLN A 79 8.36 -19.36 5.36
N SER A 80 8.96 -19.98 4.34
CA SER A 80 10.03 -19.37 3.53
C SER A 80 9.61 -18.09 2.79
N GLN A 81 8.34 -17.98 2.37
CA GLN A 81 7.79 -16.77 1.75
C GLN A 81 7.51 -15.70 2.81
N MET A 82 7.01 -16.11 3.99
CA MET A 82 6.78 -15.20 5.11
C MET A 82 8.10 -14.63 5.68
N SER A 83 9.14 -15.47 5.80
CA SER A 83 10.48 -15.05 6.23
C SER A 83 11.10 -14.03 5.27
N GLN A 84 10.77 -14.08 3.99
CA GLN A 84 11.23 -13.08 3.02
C GLN A 84 10.70 -11.66 3.32
N LEU A 85 9.54 -11.55 3.98
CA LEU A 85 9.00 -10.28 4.44
C LEU A 85 9.74 -9.74 5.68
N ASN A 86 10.75 -10.45 6.19
CA ASN A 86 11.45 -10.17 7.45
C ASN A 86 10.48 -10.00 8.62
N CYS A 87 9.47 -10.87 8.68
CA CYS A 87 8.41 -10.84 9.67
C CYS A 87 8.91 -11.39 11.03
N TYR A 88 8.51 -10.73 12.10
CA TYR A 88 8.76 -11.15 13.48
C TYR A 88 7.43 -11.35 14.21
N TYR A 89 7.41 -12.32 15.12
CA TYR A 89 6.24 -12.62 15.93
C TYR A 89 6.54 -12.43 17.41
N GLN A 90 5.59 -11.86 18.14
CA GLN A 90 5.66 -11.69 19.59
C GLN A 90 4.48 -12.37 20.26
N GLU A 91 4.76 -13.34 21.14
CA GLU A 91 3.72 -14.11 21.85
C GLU A 91 2.97 -13.23 22.86
N ALA A 92 3.69 -12.38 23.62
CA ALA A 92 3.10 -11.56 24.69
C ALA A 92 1.96 -10.64 24.21
N THR A 93 2.04 -10.15 22.98
CA THR A 93 1.06 -9.25 22.36
C THR A 93 0.26 -9.94 21.25
N SER A 94 0.49 -11.23 21.01
CA SER A 94 -0.03 -12.00 19.87
C SER A 94 -0.05 -11.16 18.59
N SER A 95 1.14 -10.72 18.18
CA SER A 95 1.32 -9.73 17.11
C SER A 95 2.43 -10.11 16.14
N PHE A 96 2.17 -9.95 14.85
CA PHE A 96 3.16 -10.00 13.79
C PHE A 96 3.63 -8.59 13.43
N PHE A 97 4.93 -8.43 13.26
CA PHE A 97 5.58 -7.18 12.88
C PHE A 97 6.29 -7.34 11.54
N PHE A 98 5.98 -6.43 10.61
CA PHE A 98 6.51 -6.40 9.26
C PHE A 98 7.28 -5.08 9.05
N PRO A 99 8.60 -5.11 8.85
CA PRO A 99 9.37 -3.89 8.66
C PRO A 99 9.01 -3.19 7.34
N LEU A 100 8.92 -1.87 7.38
CA LEU A 100 8.82 -1.01 6.21
C LEU A 100 10.22 -0.56 5.81
N THR A 101 10.62 -0.89 4.58
CA THR A 101 11.96 -0.59 4.08
C THR A 101 11.94 0.60 3.12
N SER A 102 12.93 1.47 3.27
CA SER A 102 13.18 2.61 2.38
C SER A 102 14.02 2.19 1.15
N THR A 103 14.28 3.11 0.22
CA THR A 103 15.14 2.90 -0.96
C THR A 103 16.51 2.34 -0.61
N ASP A 104 17.06 2.75 0.54
CA ASP A 104 18.40 2.38 1.01
C ASP A 104 18.39 1.08 1.84
N ASN A 105 17.29 0.31 1.79
CA ASN A 105 17.06 -0.92 2.54
C ASN A 105 17.13 -0.76 4.08
N ARG A 106 16.89 0.46 4.57
CA ARG A 106 16.80 0.78 6.00
C ARG A 106 15.36 0.64 6.48
N VAL A 107 15.19 0.18 7.73
CA VAL A 107 13.88 0.12 8.38
C VAL A 107 13.48 1.52 8.85
N VAL A 108 12.39 2.04 8.29
CA VAL A 108 11.87 3.38 8.58
C VAL A 108 10.53 3.34 9.33
N GLY A 109 10.06 2.15 9.65
CA GLY A 109 8.81 1.87 10.36
C GLY A 109 8.49 0.39 10.31
N TYR A 110 7.33 0.01 10.81
CA TYR A 110 6.76 -1.32 10.64
C TYR A 110 5.24 -1.27 10.58
N ARG A 111 4.66 -2.27 9.94
CA ARG A 111 3.26 -2.61 10.07
C ARG A 111 3.11 -3.71 11.11
N CYS A 112 2.07 -3.60 11.93
CA CYS A 112 1.72 -4.60 12.92
C CYS A 112 0.38 -5.21 12.55
N LEU A 113 0.29 -6.54 12.69
CA LEU A 113 -0.93 -7.30 12.60
C LEU A 113 -1.14 -8.00 13.95
N SER A 114 -2.12 -7.57 14.72
CA SER A 114 -2.37 -8.07 16.09
C SER A 114 -3.76 -8.68 16.22
N ILE A 115 -3.89 -9.68 17.11
CA ILE A 115 -5.19 -10.21 17.52
C ILE A 115 -5.44 -9.82 18.96
N ASN A 116 -6.49 -9.02 19.15
CA ASN A 116 -7.10 -8.84 20.47
C ASN A 116 -8.46 -9.57 20.52
N GLN A 117 -9.49 -8.99 19.91
CA GLN A 117 -10.81 -9.61 19.69
C GLN A 117 -11.13 -9.80 18.21
N ILE A 118 -10.63 -8.86 17.41
CA ILE A 118 -10.71 -8.83 15.95
C ILE A 118 -9.28 -8.61 15.48
N LEU A 119 -8.97 -9.10 14.28
CA LEU A 119 -7.69 -8.81 13.64
C LEU A 119 -7.56 -7.31 13.39
N GLN A 120 -6.49 -6.70 13.90
CA GLN A 120 -6.21 -5.28 13.75
C GLN A 120 -4.89 -5.07 13.02
N GLU A 121 -4.87 -4.08 12.13
CA GLU A 121 -3.70 -3.72 11.36
C GLU A 121 -3.40 -2.23 11.56
N TYR A 122 -2.16 -1.90 11.92
CA TYR A 122 -1.72 -0.52 12.09
C TYR A 122 -0.25 -0.34 11.69
N THR A 123 0.19 0.91 11.55
CA THR A 123 1.53 1.25 11.09
C THR A 123 2.19 2.21 12.05
N ILE A 124 3.47 1.98 12.34
CA ILE A 124 4.31 2.85 13.16
C ILE A 124 5.54 3.27 12.34
N PRO A 125 5.85 4.58 12.24
CA PRO A 125 5.10 5.70 12.82
C PRO A 125 3.73 5.88 12.16
N SER A 126 2.78 6.46 12.90
CA SER A 126 1.41 6.69 12.41
C SER A 126 1.33 7.65 11.22
N LEU A 127 2.35 8.49 11.03
CA LEU A 127 2.50 9.41 9.90
C LEU A 127 3.99 9.51 9.50
N GLY A 128 4.25 9.75 8.22
CA GLY A 128 5.60 10.06 7.72
C GLY A 128 6.53 8.86 7.49
N ALA A 129 6.04 7.62 7.55
CA ALA A 129 6.81 6.44 7.15
C ALA A 129 7.07 6.50 5.64
N ASN A 130 8.36 6.50 5.30
CA ASN A 130 8.85 6.63 3.93
C ASN A 130 9.27 5.28 3.33
N GLY A 131 8.65 4.19 3.80
CA GLY A 131 8.99 2.82 3.42
C GLY A 131 7.78 2.02 2.97
N LEU A 132 8.05 0.90 2.31
CA LEU A 132 7.04 -0.03 1.81
C LEU A 132 7.35 -1.45 2.26
N LEU A 133 6.33 -2.30 2.32
CA LEU A 133 6.49 -3.73 2.50
C LEU A 133 6.43 -4.39 1.12
N ILE A 134 7.51 -5.05 0.70
CA ILE A 134 7.66 -5.56 -0.67
C ILE A 134 7.98 -7.06 -0.65
N TYR A 135 7.18 -7.83 -1.36
CA TYR A 135 7.44 -9.23 -1.68
C TYR A 135 7.95 -9.36 -3.13
N LYS A 136 8.95 -10.22 -3.37
CA LYS A 136 9.50 -10.51 -4.70
C LYS A 136 9.75 -12.01 -4.90
N GLU A 137 9.04 -12.64 -5.82
CA GLU A 137 9.22 -14.06 -6.12
C GLU A 137 10.64 -14.34 -6.66
N LYS A 138 11.40 -15.20 -5.97
CA LYS A 138 12.85 -15.42 -6.24
C LYS A 138 13.15 -15.98 -7.63
N LYS A 139 12.19 -16.69 -8.24
CA LYS A 139 12.39 -17.46 -9.48
C LYS A 139 11.88 -16.75 -10.74
N SER A 140 11.34 -15.54 -10.64
CA SER A 140 10.76 -14.86 -11.79
C SER A 140 11.70 -13.78 -12.35
N LYS A 141 11.94 -13.81 -13.67
CA LYS A 141 12.47 -12.65 -14.39
C LYS A 141 11.38 -11.60 -14.40
N GLY A 142 11.47 -10.64 -13.48
CA GLY A 142 10.47 -9.58 -13.35
C GLY A 142 10.27 -8.85 -14.67
N ASP A 143 9.03 -8.83 -15.15
CA ASP A 143 8.53 -8.04 -16.27
C ASP A 143 8.46 -6.53 -15.95
N GLY A 144 8.86 -6.16 -14.73
CA GLY A 144 8.69 -4.81 -14.19
C GLY A 144 7.26 -4.53 -13.72
N THR A 145 6.40 -5.55 -13.61
CA THR A 145 5.05 -5.43 -13.06
C THR A 145 5.07 -5.63 -11.54
N ALA A 146 4.36 -4.75 -10.82
CA ALA A 146 4.06 -4.92 -9.40
C ALA A 146 2.58 -4.68 -9.12
N VAL A 147 2.05 -5.45 -8.16
CA VAL A 147 0.68 -5.30 -7.66
C VAL A 147 0.73 -4.52 -6.35
N LEU A 148 -0.02 -3.42 -6.27
CA LEU A 148 -0.17 -2.60 -5.06
C LEU A 148 -1.44 -3.00 -4.33
N VAL A 149 -1.28 -3.31 -3.04
CA VAL A 149 -2.38 -3.69 -2.14
C VAL A 149 -2.36 -2.84 -0.87
N PRO A 150 -3.53 -2.60 -0.24
CA PRO A 150 -3.61 -1.72 0.92
C PRO A 150 -3.32 -2.44 2.25
N THR A 151 -3.55 -3.75 2.34
CA THR A 151 -3.47 -4.51 3.61
C THR A 151 -2.47 -5.67 3.51
N ILE A 152 -1.93 -6.08 4.67
CA ILE A 152 -1.10 -7.29 4.80
C ILE A 152 -1.91 -8.54 4.41
N GLU A 153 -3.20 -8.61 4.72
CA GLU A 153 -4.01 -9.78 4.36
C GLU A 153 -4.11 -9.97 2.85
N ASP A 154 -4.31 -8.88 2.11
CA ASP A 154 -4.34 -8.92 0.64
C ASP A 154 -2.97 -9.26 0.05
N LEU A 155 -1.88 -8.77 0.66
CA LEU A 155 -0.51 -9.15 0.31
C LEU A 155 -0.32 -10.67 0.45
N LEU A 156 -0.66 -11.22 1.62
CA LEU A 156 -0.48 -12.64 1.92
C LEU A 156 -1.35 -13.52 1.03
N ALA A 157 -2.57 -13.09 0.68
CA ALA A 157 -3.43 -13.83 -0.25
C ALA A 157 -2.79 -13.99 -1.64
N LEU A 158 -2.19 -12.91 -2.17
CA LEU A 158 -1.49 -12.95 -3.45
C LEU A 158 -0.22 -13.83 -3.42
N ILE A 159 0.48 -13.83 -2.28
CA ILE A 159 1.68 -14.65 -2.06
C ILE A 159 1.31 -16.15 -1.99
N ALA A 160 0.25 -16.50 -1.25
CA ALA A 160 -0.19 -17.87 -1.07
C ALA A 160 -0.54 -18.54 -2.41
N GLU A 161 -1.25 -17.82 -3.28
CA GLU A 161 -1.63 -18.34 -4.60
C GLU A 161 -0.56 -18.17 -5.70
N LYS A 162 0.57 -17.52 -5.36
CA LYS A 162 1.66 -17.21 -6.31
C LYS A 162 1.13 -16.48 -7.55
N SER A 163 0.24 -15.51 -7.31
CA SER A 163 -0.52 -14.84 -8.36
C SER A 163 0.22 -13.68 -9.01
N ALA A 164 1.22 -13.13 -8.32
CA ALA A 164 2.05 -12.03 -8.80
C ALA A 164 3.51 -12.18 -8.34
N ASN A 165 4.44 -11.74 -9.19
CA ASN A 165 5.87 -11.83 -8.93
C ASN A 165 6.38 -10.74 -7.98
N ASN A 166 5.81 -9.54 -8.05
CA ASN A 166 6.12 -8.45 -7.14
C ASN A 166 4.81 -7.96 -6.52
N VAL A 167 4.71 -7.99 -5.20
CA VAL A 167 3.54 -7.49 -4.48
C VAL A 167 4.02 -6.47 -3.46
N ILE A 168 3.38 -5.31 -3.46
CA ILE A 168 3.75 -4.15 -2.65
C ILE A 168 2.57 -3.79 -1.77
N CYS A 169 2.78 -3.86 -0.46
CA CYS A 169 1.81 -3.42 0.53
C CYS A 169 2.14 -1.99 0.97
N LEU A 170 1.13 -1.11 0.88
CA LEU A 170 1.26 0.30 1.23
C LEU A 170 1.40 0.50 2.74
N ALA A 171 2.18 1.47 3.19
CA ALA A 171 2.37 1.74 4.61
C ALA A 171 1.06 2.17 5.32
N TYR A 172 0.25 3.01 4.69
CA TYR A 172 -0.96 3.60 5.29
C TYR A 172 -2.25 3.18 4.59
N GLY A 173 -2.23 2.03 3.90
CA GLY A 173 -3.33 1.59 3.05
C GLY A 173 -3.77 2.69 2.08
N LEU A 174 -5.06 3.02 2.10
CA LEU A 174 -5.68 4.00 1.21
C LEU A 174 -5.85 5.40 1.84
N GLN A 175 -5.29 5.62 3.04
CA GLN A 175 -5.41 6.91 3.73
C GLN A 175 -4.47 7.97 3.15
N ASN A 176 -3.23 7.59 2.88
CA ASN A 176 -2.23 8.49 2.32
C ASN A 176 -1.14 7.72 1.55
N LEU A 177 -0.70 8.32 0.44
CA LEU A 177 0.50 7.92 -0.31
C LEU A 177 1.53 9.05 -0.19
N PRO A 178 2.53 8.92 0.73
CA PRO A 178 3.61 9.89 0.87
C PRO A 178 4.39 10.05 -0.45
N LEU A 179 4.93 11.24 -0.71
CA LEU A 179 5.73 11.47 -1.92
C LEU A 179 7.10 10.78 -1.83
N GLN A 180 7.58 10.54 -0.62
CA GLN A 180 8.89 9.96 -0.33
C GLN A 180 9.00 8.49 -0.74
N ILE A 181 7.88 7.78 -0.90
CA ILE A 181 7.87 6.38 -1.35
C ILE A 181 7.85 6.24 -2.88
N LEU A 182 7.63 7.32 -3.63
CA LEU A 182 7.58 7.27 -5.09
C LEU A 182 8.88 6.73 -5.71
N PRO A 183 10.10 7.12 -5.25
CA PRO A 183 11.34 6.56 -5.76
C PRO A 183 11.46 5.03 -5.63
N ILE A 184 10.83 4.44 -4.60
CA ILE A 184 10.79 2.97 -4.41
C ILE A 184 9.94 2.32 -5.51
N LEU A 185 8.95 3.05 -6.03
CA LEU A 185 8.00 2.58 -7.04
C LEU A 185 8.46 2.89 -8.48
N GLU A 186 9.40 3.80 -8.70
CA GLU A 186 9.91 4.17 -10.03
C GLU A 186 10.44 2.99 -10.87
N PRO A 187 11.13 1.97 -10.32
CA PRO A 187 11.65 0.86 -11.13
C PRO A 187 10.57 0.01 -11.83
N TYR A 188 9.31 0.08 -11.38
CA TYR A 188 8.22 -0.73 -11.93
C TYR A 188 7.58 -0.05 -13.14
N LYS A 189 7.67 -0.70 -14.29
CA LYS A 189 7.09 -0.22 -15.56
C LYS A 189 5.57 -0.35 -15.61
N LYS A 190 5.00 -1.27 -14.83
CA LYS A 190 3.55 -1.50 -14.73
C LYS A 190 3.16 -1.64 -13.26
N LEU A 191 2.20 -0.84 -12.81
CA LEU A 191 1.65 -0.90 -11.47
C LEU A 191 0.18 -1.29 -11.55
N ILE A 192 -0.20 -2.42 -10.97
CA ILE A 192 -1.60 -2.86 -10.88
C ILE A 192 -2.11 -2.49 -9.49
N LEU A 193 -3.04 -1.56 -9.39
CA LEU A 193 -3.70 -1.16 -8.15
C LEU A 193 -4.89 -2.10 -7.91
N TRP A 194 -4.76 -2.98 -6.92
CA TRP A 194 -5.84 -3.90 -6.55
C TRP A 194 -6.32 -3.56 -5.15
N PHE A 195 -7.32 -2.68 -5.10
CA PHE A 195 -7.94 -2.19 -3.88
C PHE A 195 -9.32 -2.85 -3.68
N ASP A 196 -10.14 -2.29 -2.80
CA ASP A 196 -11.45 -2.84 -2.48
C ASP A 196 -12.56 -2.35 -3.43
N ASN A 197 -13.73 -2.98 -3.37
CA ASN A 197 -14.87 -2.77 -4.27
C ASN A 197 -15.79 -1.61 -3.81
N ASP A 198 -15.21 -0.54 -3.29
CA ASP A 198 -15.92 0.64 -2.81
C ASP A 198 -15.48 1.90 -3.56
N THR A 199 -16.39 2.87 -3.61
CA THR A 199 -16.19 4.14 -4.31
C THR A 199 -14.99 4.90 -3.73
N SER A 200 -14.80 4.90 -2.41
CA SER A 200 -13.62 5.51 -1.77
C SER A 200 -12.31 4.84 -2.19
N SER A 201 -12.24 3.51 -2.26
CA SER A 201 -11.06 2.83 -2.79
C SER A 201 -10.78 3.19 -4.24
N TRP A 202 -11.83 3.34 -5.05
CA TRP A 202 -11.69 3.73 -6.45
C TRP A 202 -11.17 5.17 -6.61
N ASP A 203 -11.69 6.12 -5.83
CA ASP A 203 -11.20 7.50 -5.81
C ASP A 203 -9.75 7.58 -5.34
N SER A 204 -9.38 6.80 -4.31
CA SER A 204 -8.01 6.67 -3.83
C SER A 204 -7.08 6.07 -4.89
N ALA A 205 -7.53 5.05 -5.63
CA ALA A 205 -6.77 4.49 -6.76
C ALA A 205 -6.48 5.55 -7.83
N ARG A 206 -7.48 6.34 -8.21
CA ARG A 206 -7.32 7.42 -9.18
C ARG A 206 -6.40 8.52 -8.67
N HIS A 207 -6.52 8.90 -7.40
CA HIS A 207 -5.63 9.88 -6.79
C HIS A 207 -4.17 9.39 -6.72
N TYR A 208 -3.97 8.10 -6.41
CA TYR A 208 -2.64 7.49 -6.36
C TYR A 208 -2.04 7.37 -7.76
N ALA A 209 -2.83 7.02 -8.77
CA ALA A 209 -2.40 6.95 -10.17
C ALA A 209 -1.83 8.29 -10.67
N LYS A 210 -2.45 9.42 -10.29
CA LYS A 210 -1.94 10.77 -10.60
C LYS A 210 -0.53 11.00 -10.05
N LYS A 211 -0.25 10.51 -8.84
CA LYS A 211 1.08 10.59 -8.21
C LYS A 211 2.08 9.60 -8.83
N LEU A 212 1.58 8.46 -9.28
CA LEU A 212 2.38 7.34 -9.78
C LEU A 212 2.56 7.32 -11.30
N ASN A 213 2.22 8.39 -12.01
CA ASN A 213 2.15 8.45 -13.48
C ASN A 213 1.07 7.51 -14.05
N GLU A 214 -0.09 8.08 -14.37
CA GLU A 214 -1.30 7.36 -14.80
C GLU A 214 -1.07 6.38 -15.96
N LYS A 215 -0.12 6.66 -16.86
CA LYS A 215 0.14 5.82 -18.05
C LYS A 215 0.66 4.43 -17.72
N ARG A 216 1.29 4.24 -16.56
CA ARG A 216 1.81 2.94 -16.12
C ARG A 216 0.92 2.25 -15.09
N CYS A 217 -0.17 2.89 -14.68
CA CYS A 217 -1.07 2.36 -13.66
C CYS A 217 -2.27 1.67 -14.30
N PHE A 218 -2.58 0.49 -13.79
CA PHE A 218 -3.72 -0.34 -14.14
C PHE A 218 -4.54 -0.55 -12.87
N PHE A 219 -5.86 -0.71 -12.96
CA PHE A 219 -6.69 -1.10 -11.82
C PHE A 219 -7.31 -2.48 -12.07
N VAL A 220 -7.65 -3.15 -10.98
CA VAL A 220 -8.69 -4.18 -10.98
C VAL A 220 -10.02 -3.48 -10.70
N ARG A 221 -11.06 -3.70 -11.52
CA ARG A 221 -12.31 -2.95 -11.40
C ARG A 221 -13.07 -3.43 -10.15
N PRO A 222 -13.71 -2.51 -9.42
CA PRO A 222 -14.60 -2.83 -8.31
C PRO A 222 -15.90 -3.43 -8.89
N THR A 223 -15.87 -4.72 -9.24
CA THR A 223 -17.05 -5.49 -9.64
C THR A 223 -17.30 -6.62 -8.64
N ASN A 224 -18.53 -7.12 -8.57
CA ASN A 224 -18.87 -8.22 -7.65
C ASN A 224 -18.02 -9.50 -7.86
N HIS A 225 -17.46 -9.67 -9.06
CA HIS A 225 -16.58 -10.79 -9.43
C HIS A 225 -15.09 -10.51 -9.22
N GLN A 226 -14.70 -9.27 -8.91
CA GLN A 226 -13.32 -8.86 -8.67
C GLN A 226 -13.21 -8.10 -7.31
N PRO A 227 -13.53 -8.75 -6.18
CA PRO A 227 -13.34 -8.13 -4.87
C PRO A 227 -11.85 -7.99 -4.52
N ARG A 228 -11.53 -7.39 -3.37
CA ARG A 228 -10.16 -7.33 -2.86
C ARG A 228 -9.50 -8.73 -2.78
N PRO A 229 -8.15 -8.83 -2.89
CA PRO A 229 -7.45 -10.11 -3.01
C PRO A 229 -7.80 -11.15 -1.95
N LYS A 230 -7.87 -10.75 -0.67
CA LYS A 230 -8.25 -11.68 0.42
C LYS A 230 -9.62 -12.33 0.17
N VAL A 231 -10.62 -11.52 -0.19
CA VAL A 231 -11.99 -11.98 -0.40
C VAL A 231 -12.09 -12.82 -1.67
N ALA A 232 -11.37 -12.43 -2.73
CA ALA A 232 -11.31 -13.20 -3.96
C ALA A 232 -10.71 -14.59 -3.72
N ALA A 233 -9.62 -14.68 -2.94
CA ALA A 233 -8.99 -15.96 -2.56
C ALA A 233 -9.95 -16.86 -1.77
N VAL A 234 -10.61 -16.31 -0.74
CA VAL A 234 -11.59 -17.05 0.08
C VAL A 234 -12.77 -17.55 -0.74
N ARG A 235 -13.20 -16.79 -1.77
CA ARG A 235 -14.26 -17.21 -2.70
C ARG A 235 -13.80 -18.18 -3.78
N GLY A 236 -12.51 -18.51 -3.83
CA GLY A 236 -11.94 -19.41 -4.84
C GLY A 236 -11.87 -18.80 -6.25
N TYR A 237 -11.86 -17.46 -6.36
CA TYR A 237 -11.65 -16.80 -7.64
C TYR A 237 -10.17 -16.87 -8.06
N ASN A 238 -9.93 -17.03 -9.35
CA ASN A 238 -8.56 -17.11 -9.87
C ASN A 238 -7.91 -15.71 -9.89
N LEU A 239 -7.05 -15.44 -8.91
CA LEU A 239 -6.40 -14.13 -8.78
C LEU A 239 -5.49 -13.78 -9.97
N LYS A 240 -4.91 -14.78 -10.66
CA LYS A 240 -4.08 -14.54 -11.86
C LYS A 240 -4.93 -14.03 -13.01
N ASN A 241 -6.10 -14.61 -13.23
CA ASN A 241 -7.02 -14.15 -14.27
C ASN A 241 -7.48 -12.71 -13.99
N ILE A 242 -7.83 -12.40 -12.74
CA ILE A 242 -8.22 -11.04 -12.34
C ILE A 242 -7.08 -10.03 -12.62
N LEU A 243 -5.83 -10.40 -12.32
CA LEU A 243 -4.68 -9.55 -12.63
C LEU A 243 -4.41 -9.37 -14.13
N GLN A 244 -4.73 -10.39 -14.94
CA GLN A 244 -4.61 -10.30 -16.40
C GLN A 244 -5.68 -9.40 -17.01
N GLU A 245 -6.88 -9.38 -16.42
CA GLU A 245 -8.00 -8.52 -16.78
C GLU A 245 -7.84 -7.07 -16.32
N ALA A 246 -6.80 -6.75 -15.54
CA ALA A 246 -6.55 -5.39 -15.07
C ALA A 246 -6.40 -4.41 -16.23
N GLN A 247 -7.17 -3.31 -16.20
CA GLN A 247 -7.24 -2.34 -17.28
C GLN A 247 -6.46 -1.06 -16.95
N PRO A 248 -5.96 -0.33 -17.98
CA PRO A 248 -5.25 0.92 -17.76
C PRO A 248 -6.16 1.98 -17.13
N ILE A 249 -5.62 2.73 -16.15
CA ILE A 249 -6.30 3.87 -15.53
C ILE A 249 -6.49 5.02 -16.52
N TRP A 250 -5.50 5.22 -17.39
CA TRP A 250 -5.49 6.33 -18.30
C TRP A 250 -6.20 6.00 -19.61
N HIS A 251 -7.36 6.63 -19.84
CA HIS A 251 -8.01 6.63 -21.15
C HIS A 251 -7.88 8.02 -21.77
N LYS A 252 -7.19 8.11 -22.92
CA LYS A 252 -7.02 9.36 -23.67
C LYS A 252 -8.32 9.65 -24.42
N SER A 253 -9.23 10.40 -23.80
CA SER A 253 -10.59 10.66 -24.27
C SER A 253 -11.42 9.38 -24.35
N ILE A 254 -12.57 9.36 -23.69
CA ILE A 254 -13.49 8.22 -23.78
C ILE A 254 -14.11 8.25 -25.18
N THR A 255 -13.56 7.46 -26.10
CA THR A 255 -14.00 7.46 -27.50
C THR A 255 -15.00 6.33 -27.80
N THR A 256 -15.14 5.33 -26.93
CA THR A 256 -16.02 4.18 -27.16
C THR A 256 -16.83 3.78 -25.93
N PHE A 257 -18.06 3.33 -26.17
CA PHE A 257 -18.97 2.83 -25.12
C PHE A 257 -18.43 1.58 -24.42
N ASN A 258 -17.63 0.75 -25.10
CA ASN A 258 -17.02 -0.43 -24.48
C ASN A 258 -16.10 -0.06 -23.31
N SER A 259 -15.33 1.03 -23.43
CA SER A 259 -14.48 1.52 -22.34
C SER A 259 -15.28 2.03 -21.13
N LEU A 260 -16.49 2.55 -21.36
CA LEU A 260 -17.42 3.02 -20.32
C LEU A 260 -18.25 1.91 -19.71
N ARG A 261 -18.47 0.81 -20.44
CA ARG A 261 -19.41 -0.25 -20.04
C ARG A 261 -19.10 -0.77 -18.64
N GLU A 262 -17.82 -0.97 -18.33
CA GLU A 262 -17.42 -1.48 -17.01
C GLU A 262 -17.47 -0.42 -15.92
N ASP A 263 -17.22 0.86 -16.24
CA ASP A 263 -17.47 1.97 -15.31
C ASP A 263 -18.95 2.03 -14.95
N ILE A 264 -19.82 2.03 -15.97
CA ILE A 264 -21.28 2.01 -15.80
C ILE A 264 -21.71 0.75 -15.05
N MET A 265 -21.15 -0.42 -15.37
CA MET A 265 -21.48 -1.68 -14.68
C MET A 265 -21.09 -1.63 -13.21
N SER A 266 -19.90 -1.11 -12.89
CA SER A 266 -19.45 -0.88 -11.52
C SER A 266 -20.42 0.04 -10.78
N ASP A 267 -20.82 1.15 -11.40
CA ASP A 267 -21.75 2.12 -10.82
C ASP A 267 -23.15 1.51 -10.62
N LEU A 268 -23.63 0.72 -11.59
CA LEU A 268 -24.90 0.00 -11.51
C LEU A 268 -24.88 -1.12 -10.44
N GLN A 269 -23.74 -1.77 -10.23
CA GLN A 269 -23.61 -2.77 -9.17
C GLN A 269 -23.48 -2.12 -7.78
N ASN A 270 -23.01 -0.87 -7.72
CA ASN A 270 -22.80 -0.11 -6.49
C ASN A 270 -23.78 1.07 -6.33
N ILE A 271 -25.01 0.98 -6.87
CA ILE A 271 -25.99 2.08 -6.90
C ILE A 271 -26.18 2.75 -5.54
N ASP A 272 -26.24 1.98 -4.45
CA ASP A 272 -26.44 2.51 -3.09
C ASP A 272 -25.28 3.39 -2.60
N LYS A 273 -24.08 3.24 -3.17
CA LYS A 273 -22.89 4.04 -2.86
C LYS A 273 -22.73 5.27 -3.77
N VAL A 274 -23.38 5.26 -4.93
CA VAL A 274 -23.35 6.37 -5.90
C VAL A 274 -24.56 7.31 -5.72
N GLN A 275 -25.61 6.87 -5.01
CA GLN A 275 -26.72 7.73 -4.61
C GLN A 275 -26.24 8.85 -3.67
N GLY A 276 -26.61 10.09 -3.98
CA GLY A 276 -26.35 11.25 -3.13
C GLY A 276 -27.01 11.14 -1.75
N VAL A 277 -26.61 12.02 -0.83
CA VAL A 277 -27.14 12.05 0.54
C VAL A 277 -28.65 12.32 0.52
N LYS A 278 -29.42 11.38 1.08
CA LYS A 278 -30.88 11.51 1.20
C LYS A 278 -31.23 12.60 2.21
N TRP A 279 -32.17 13.46 1.86
CA TRP A 279 -32.68 14.50 2.75
C TRP A 279 -33.43 13.86 3.92
N THR A 280 -32.98 14.13 5.15
CA THR A 280 -33.64 13.65 6.39
C THR A 280 -34.88 14.49 6.71
N ARG A 281 -34.81 15.80 6.47
CA ARG A 281 -35.87 16.77 6.80
C ARG A 281 -37.04 16.78 5.81
N PHE A 282 -36.80 16.40 4.55
CA PHE A 282 -37.82 16.41 3.49
C PHE A 282 -37.83 15.09 2.71
N PRO A 283 -38.44 14.02 3.26
CA PRO A 283 -38.44 12.69 2.63
C PRO A 283 -39.13 12.66 1.26
N SER A 284 -40.11 13.54 1.04
CA SER A 284 -40.85 13.68 -0.22
C SER A 284 -39.95 14.06 -1.40
N LEU A 285 -38.93 14.90 -1.16
CA LEU A 285 -37.98 15.34 -2.18
C LEU A 285 -37.07 14.19 -2.65
N ASN A 286 -36.77 13.22 -1.78
CA ASN A 286 -35.99 12.03 -2.15
C ASN A 286 -36.71 11.14 -3.18
N LYS A 287 -38.03 11.25 -3.33
CA LYS A 287 -38.79 10.53 -4.36
C LYS A 287 -38.74 11.24 -5.72
N ILE A 288 -38.52 12.55 -5.74
CA ILE A 288 -38.50 13.39 -6.94
C ILE A 288 -37.09 13.44 -7.52
N LEU A 289 -36.07 13.48 -6.66
CA LEU A 289 -34.65 13.62 -7.02
C LEU A 289 -33.95 12.27 -7.30
N LYS A 290 -34.72 11.19 -7.42
CA LYS A 290 -34.21 9.83 -7.59
C LYS A 290 -34.00 9.48 -9.06
#